data_AF-A0AAW1L4J2-F1
#
_entry.id   AF-A0AAW1L4J2-F1
#
_cell.length_a   1.000
_cell.length_b   1.000
_cell.length_c   1.000
_cell.angle_alpha   90.00
_cell.angle_beta   90.00
_cell.angle_gamma   90.00
#
_symmetry.space_group_name_H-M   'P 1'
#
loop_
_entity.id
_entity.type
_entity.pdbx_description
1 polymer ?
#
loop_
_entity_poly.entity_id
_entity_poly.type
_entity_poly.pdbx_seq_one_letter_code
_entity_poly.pdbx_strand_id
1 'polypeptide(L)'
;MRSTTSRAKRVEHHLYSNFFGNTATKYGVENEGVAIKDFEEIYNVAVNTCGFFIHSSHPYLIGASPDGLTGNDGIIEIKCPLKCNNYHPTH
;
A
#
# COMPACT_ATOMS: atom_id res chain seq x y z
N MET A 1 11.63 17.81 35.17
CA MET A 1 10.35 17.28 34.64
C MET A 1 9.85 18.27 33.59
N ARG A 2 9.91 17.95 32.28
CA ARG A 2 9.55 18.92 31.23
C ARG A 2 8.05 19.20 31.25
N SER A 3 7.70 20.46 31.52
CA SER A 3 6.35 21.00 31.48
C SER A 3 5.83 21.05 30.03
N THR A 4 4.62 20.51 29.86
CA THR A 4 3.63 20.81 28.80
C THR A 4 3.90 20.35 27.37
N THR A 5 3.79 19.05 27.11
CA THR A 5 3.09 18.61 25.89
C THR A 5 1.60 18.57 26.21
N SER A 6 0.82 19.48 25.63
CA SER A 6 -0.65 19.46 25.73
C SER A 6 -1.18 18.11 25.27
N ARG A 7 -2.01 17.45 26.11
CA ARG A 7 -2.65 16.17 25.78
C ARG A 7 -3.44 16.27 24.47
N ALA A 8 -4.06 17.43 24.21
CA ALA A 8 -4.78 17.72 22.98
C ALA A 8 -3.86 17.68 21.75
N LYS A 9 -2.69 18.32 21.81
CA LYS A 9 -1.70 18.28 20.70
C LYS A 9 -1.18 16.87 20.44
N ARG A 10 -1.06 16.04 21.49
CA ARG A 10 -0.63 14.66 21.34
C ARG A 10 -1.70 13.82 20.65
N VAL A 11 -2.96 13.98 21.04
CA VAL A 11 -4.11 13.33 20.39
C VAL A 11 -4.25 13.81 18.94
N GLU A 12 -4.14 15.11 18.69
CA GLU A 12 -4.17 15.70 17.35
C GLU A 12 -3.10 15.10 16.44
N HIS A 13 -1.84 15.02 16.89
CA HIS A 13 -0.75 14.41 16.12
C HIS A 13 -0.94 12.89 15.90
N HIS A 14 -1.67 12.19 16.77
CA HIS A 14 -1.96 10.77 16.58
C HIS A 14 -3.16 10.53 15.66
N LEU A 15 -4.17 11.39 15.70
CA LEU A 15 -5.40 11.25 14.91
C LEU A 15 -5.27 11.84 13.51
N TYR A 16 -4.49 12.91 13.35
CA TYR A 16 -4.28 13.58 12.07
C TYR A 16 -2.84 13.32 11.61
N SER A 17 -2.71 12.40 10.66
CA SER A 17 -1.44 12.17 9.97
C SER A 17 -0.99 13.47 9.31
N ASN A 18 0.24 13.89 9.58
CA ASN A 18 0.87 15.03 8.88
C ASN A 18 1.29 14.68 7.45
N PHE A 19 1.14 13.41 7.04
CA PHE A 19 1.50 12.95 5.71
C PHE A 19 0.27 12.89 4.81
N PHE A 20 0.23 13.79 3.83
CA PHE A 20 -0.81 13.89 2.81
C PHE A 20 -0.40 13.28 1.47
N GLY A 21 0.70 12.53 1.45
CA GLY A 21 1.32 12.03 0.22
C GLY A 21 2.44 12.94 -0.28
N ASN A 22 3.16 12.45 -1.29
CA ASN A 22 4.16 13.15 -2.07
C ASN A 22 4.02 12.78 -3.55
N THR A 23 4.87 13.33 -4.43
CA THR A 23 4.82 13.02 -5.87
C THR A 23 4.93 11.51 -6.14
N ALA A 24 5.71 10.78 -5.34
CA ALA A 24 5.89 9.33 -5.52
C ALA A 24 4.64 8.54 -5.16
N THR A 25 3.96 8.88 -4.07
CA THR A 25 2.71 8.21 -3.70
C THR A 25 1.60 8.53 -4.70
N LYS A 26 1.54 9.76 -5.22
CA LYS A 26 0.57 10.13 -6.25
C LYS A 26 0.80 9.33 -7.54
N TYR A 27 2.04 9.26 -8.00
CA TYR A 27 2.40 8.44 -9.15
C TYR A 27 2.09 6.96 -8.94
N GLY A 28 2.36 6.44 -7.73
CA GLY A 28 2.00 5.08 -7.34
C GLY A 28 0.52 4.80 -7.58
N VAL A 29 -0.35 5.60 -6.96
CA VAL A 29 -1.81 5.48 -7.06
C VAL A 29 -2.30 5.58 -8.51
N GLU A 30 -1.71 6.44 -9.33
CA GLU A 30 -2.12 6.61 -10.73
C GLU A 30 -1.71 5.44 -11.64
N ASN A 31 -0.60 4.75 -11.33
CA ASN A 31 -0.03 3.72 -12.20
C ASN A 31 -0.27 2.29 -11.72
N GLU A 32 -0.67 2.09 -10.48
CA GLU A 32 -0.95 0.77 -9.89
C GLU A 32 -1.93 -0.04 -10.75
N GLY A 33 -3.04 0.58 -11.18
CA GLY A 33 -4.04 -0.11 -12.01
C GLY A 33 -3.55 -0.50 -13.41
N VAL A 34 -2.55 0.21 -13.96
CA VAL A 34 -1.90 -0.18 -15.22
C VAL A 34 -0.98 -1.37 -14.97
N ALA A 35 -0.18 -1.32 -13.91
CA ALA A 35 0.72 -2.39 -13.53
C ALA A 35 -0.02 -3.70 -13.18
N ILE A 36 -1.22 -3.63 -12.59
CA ILE A 36 -2.07 -4.81 -12.38
C ILE A 36 -2.42 -5.45 -13.73
N LYS A 37 -2.91 -4.66 -14.69
CA LYS A 37 -3.31 -5.16 -16.01
C LYS A 37 -2.14 -5.80 -16.74
N ASP A 38 -0.99 -5.14 -16.74
CA ASP A 38 0.23 -5.68 -17.35
C ASP A 38 0.62 -7.02 -16.70
N PHE A 39 0.50 -7.14 -15.37
CA PHE A 39 0.73 -8.39 -14.66
C PHE A 39 -0.28 -9.48 -15.03
N GLU A 40 -1.58 -9.14 -15.08
CA GLU A 40 -2.64 -10.06 -15.50
C GLU A 40 -2.39 -10.60 -16.91
N GLU A 41 -1.96 -9.76 -17.83
CA GLU A 41 -1.63 -10.12 -19.22
C GLU A 41 -0.38 -11.00 -19.33
N ILE A 42 0.72 -10.64 -18.64
CA ILE A 42 2.00 -11.38 -18.70
C ILE A 42 1.87 -12.77 -18.11
N TYR A 43 1.19 -12.89 -16.97
CA TYR A 43 1.09 -14.16 -16.24
C TYR A 43 -0.21 -14.92 -16.54
N ASN A 44 -1.12 -14.33 -17.33
CA ASN A 44 -2.43 -14.87 -17.66
C ASN A 44 -3.21 -15.32 -16.40
N VAL A 45 -3.19 -14.46 -15.38
CA VAL A 45 -3.89 -14.64 -14.10
C VAL A 45 -4.85 -13.48 -13.87
N ALA A 46 -5.99 -13.75 -13.22
CA ALA A 46 -6.88 -12.69 -12.77
C ALA A 46 -6.44 -12.17 -11.40
N VAL A 47 -6.46 -10.85 -11.23
CA VAL A 47 -6.20 -10.15 -9.97
C VAL A 47 -7.48 -9.47 -9.51
N ASN A 48 -7.95 -9.84 -8.33
CA ASN A 48 -9.12 -9.23 -7.71
C ASN A 48 -8.68 -8.12 -6.75
N THR A 49 -9.30 -6.95 -6.87
CA THR A 49 -9.10 -5.86 -5.91
C THR A 49 -9.62 -6.26 -4.54
N CYS A 50 -8.92 -5.82 -3.50
CA CYS A 50 -9.25 -6.18 -2.13
C CYS A 50 -9.09 -4.99 -1.18
N GLY A 51 -9.66 -5.13 0.01
CA GLY A 51 -9.58 -4.12 1.07
C GLY A 51 -8.56 -4.49 2.13
N PHE A 52 -8.73 -3.89 3.30
CA PHE A 52 -7.91 -4.19 4.46
C PHE A 52 -8.38 -5.47 5.17
N PHE A 53 -7.48 -6.43 5.32
CA PHE A 53 -7.70 -7.67 6.06
C PHE A 53 -7.14 -7.53 7.48
N ILE A 54 -7.95 -7.95 8.45
CA ILE A 54 -7.60 -7.93 9.88
C ILE A 54 -7.26 -9.36 10.31
N HIS A 55 -6.16 -9.53 11.03
CA HIS A 55 -5.77 -10.84 11.54
C HIS A 55 -6.76 -11.35 12.60
N SER A 56 -7.33 -12.53 12.39
CA SER A 56 -8.45 -13.05 13.18
C SER A 56 -8.16 -13.17 14.68
N SER A 57 -6.94 -13.58 15.04
CA SER A 57 -6.56 -13.73 16.45
C SER A 57 -5.97 -12.47 17.09
N HIS A 58 -5.59 -11.48 16.29
CA HIS A 58 -4.93 -10.24 16.76
C HIS A 58 -5.51 -9.01 16.06
N PRO A 59 -6.83 -8.77 16.17
CA PRO A 59 -7.52 -7.83 15.30
C PRO A 59 -7.11 -6.36 15.49
N TYR A 60 -6.53 -6.03 16.64
CA TYR A 60 -6.10 -4.67 16.97
C TYR A 60 -4.60 -4.41 16.74
N LEU A 61 -3.84 -5.43 16.31
CA LEU A 61 -2.38 -5.37 16.21
C LEU A 61 -1.87 -5.60 14.79
N ILE A 62 -2.54 -6.47 14.02
CA ILE A 62 -2.02 -6.95 12.74
C ILE A 62 -3.14 -6.93 11.70
N GLY A 63 -2.86 -6.28 10.57
CA GLY A 63 -3.67 -6.32 9.38
C GLY A 63 -2.84 -5.94 8.16
N ALA A 64 -3.34 -6.26 6.98
CA ALA A 64 -2.67 -6.00 5.71
C ALA A 64 -3.68 -5.54 4.66
N SER A 65 -3.27 -4.63 3.78
CA SER A 65 -4.03 -4.26 2.57
C SER A 65 -3.17 -4.70 1.38
N PRO A 66 -3.35 -5.92 0.86
CA PRO A 66 -2.69 -6.30 -0.38
C PRO A 66 -3.22 -5.44 -1.54
N ASP A 67 -2.40 -5.23 -2.56
CA ASP A 67 -2.82 -4.48 -3.75
C ASP A 67 -3.79 -5.33 -4.61
N GLY A 68 -3.73 -6.66 -4.46
CA GLY A 68 -4.73 -7.57 -5.02
C GLY A 68 -4.57 -9.02 -4.57
N LEU A 69 -5.57 -9.83 -4.90
CA LEU A 69 -5.60 -11.27 -4.67
C LEU A 69 -5.55 -12.01 -6.01
N THR A 70 -4.76 -13.06 -6.11
CA THR A 70 -4.64 -13.87 -7.32
C THR A 70 -4.88 -15.35 -7.03
N GLY A 71 -5.59 -16.04 -7.94
CA GLY A 71 -5.92 -17.45 -7.79
C GLY A 71 -6.67 -17.74 -6.48
N ASN A 72 -6.29 -18.84 -5.81
CA ASN A 72 -6.93 -19.28 -4.58
C ASN A 72 -6.24 -18.76 -3.30
N ASP A 73 -4.91 -18.62 -3.29
CA ASP A 73 -4.13 -18.31 -2.08
C ASP A 73 -2.99 -17.30 -2.32
N GLY A 74 -2.98 -16.60 -3.46
CA GLY A 74 -1.94 -15.64 -3.82
C GLY A 74 -2.31 -14.21 -3.48
N ILE A 75 -1.31 -13.40 -3.10
CA ILE A 75 -1.42 -11.95 -2.96
C ILE A 75 -0.43 -11.27 -3.89
N ILE A 76 -0.75 -10.06 -4.34
CA ILE A 76 0.16 -9.20 -5.10
C ILE A 76 0.44 -7.91 -4.34
N GLU A 77 1.69 -7.47 -4.41
CA GLU A 77 2.17 -6.19 -3.92
C GLU A 77 2.92 -5.50 -5.06
N ILE A 78 2.39 -4.39 -5.55
CA ILE A 78 2.88 -3.66 -6.70
C ILE A 78 3.66 -2.43 -6.23
N LYS A 79 4.76 -2.16 -6.92
CA LYS A 79 5.56 -0.96 -6.71
C LYS A 79 5.72 -0.21 -8.01
N CYS A 80 5.22 1.02 -8.04
CA CYS A 80 5.38 1.96 -9.16
C CYS A 80 6.31 3.11 -8.76
N PRO A 81 7.65 2.93 -8.82
CA PRO A 81 8.60 3.99 -8.46
C PRO A 81 8.66 5.08 -9.53
N LEU A 82 8.63 6.35 -9.11
CA LEU A 82 8.80 7.53 -10.00
C LEU A 82 10.10 7.53 -10.82
N LYS A 83 11.15 6.89 -10.30
CA LYS A 83 12.49 6.86 -10.90
C LYS A 83 12.90 5.41 -11.13
N CYS A 84 12.29 4.77 -12.12
CA CYS A 84 12.84 3.59 -12.77
C CYS A 84 12.65 3.75 -14.26
N ASN A 85 13.53 4.55 -14.89
CA ASN A 85 13.53 4.66 -16.34
C ASN A 85 14.13 3.43 -17.03
N ASN A 86 14.74 2.45 -16.35
CA ASN A 86 15.60 1.46 -17.03
C ASN A 86 15.90 0.14 -16.28
N TYR A 87 15.06 -0.36 -15.36
CA TYR A 87 15.28 -1.71 -14.81
C TYR A 87 14.29 -2.71 -15.43
N HIS A 88 14.64 -3.20 -16.62
CA HIS A 88 14.12 -4.47 -17.10
C HIS A 88 14.80 -5.57 -16.28
N PRO A 89 14.07 -6.41 -15.53
CA PRO A 89 14.66 -7.62 -14.99
C PRO A 89 14.93 -8.54 -16.19
N THR A 90 16.17 -8.57 -16.65
CA THR A 90 16.64 -9.57 -17.61
C THR A 90 16.59 -10.93 -16.92
N HIS A 91 15.85 -11.87 -17.50
CA HIS A 91 15.74 -13.27 -17.10
C HIS A 91 17.09 -13.95 -16.92
#